data_AF-X1RB97-F1
#
_entry.id   AF-X1RB97-F1
#
_cell.length_a   1.000
_cell.length_b   1.000
_cell.length_c   1.000
_cell.angle_alpha   90.00
_cell.angle_beta   90.00
_cell.angle_gamma   90.00
#
_symmetry.space_group_name_H-M   'P 1'
#
loop_
_entity.id
_entity.type
_entity.pdbx_description
1 polymer ?
#
loop_
_entity_poly.entity_id
_entity_poly.type
_entity_poly.pdbx_seq_one_letter_code
_entity_poly.pdbx_strand_id
1 'polypeptide(L)'
;RPESMDKILKAIGASPVEFAAKLECCGYCARLQDEIGMNLVEAKMTDLKNLDKEVDGMIAVCPACASQYDRKEKLVSRKSEKELDIPVLYLAELMAIAFGVDTAKLSLKQRSVKPTKLMEKLKI
;
A
#
# COMPACT_ATOMS: atom_id res chain seq x y z
N ARG A 1 13.83 -10.21 12.87
CA ARG A 1 12.87 -9.62 11.90
C ARG A 1 13.33 -8.20 11.59
N PRO A 2 13.32 -7.71 10.34
CA PRO A 2 13.72 -6.33 10.05
C PRO A 2 12.72 -5.33 10.65
N GLU A 3 13.22 -4.22 11.21
CA GLU A 3 12.39 -3.24 11.95
C GLU A 3 12.50 -1.80 11.42
N SER A 4 13.41 -1.52 10.48
CA SER A 4 13.73 -0.14 10.08
C SER A 4 12.52 0.61 9.53
N MET A 5 11.72 -0.04 8.67
CA MET A 5 10.49 0.56 8.14
C MET A 5 9.48 0.83 9.24
N ASP A 6 9.25 -0.13 10.13
CA ASP A 6 8.29 0.00 11.22
C ASP A 6 8.70 1.11 12.19
N LYS A 7 10.00 1.29 12.45
CA LYS A 7 10.53 2.39 13.28
C LYS A 7 10.26 3.75 12.63
N ILE A 8 10.47 3.89 11.33
CA ILE A 8 10.17 5.13 10.59
C ILE A 8 8.68 5.43 10.65
N LEU A 9 7.82 4.44 10.35
CA LEU A 9 6.36 4.61 10.38
C LEU A 9 5.87 5.02 11.77
N LYS A 10 6.37 4.38 12.83
CA LYS A 10 6.05 4.77 14.22
C LYS A 10 6.50 6.19 14.55
N ALA A 11 7.69 6.58 14.10
CA ALA A 11 8.25 7.92 14.36
C ALA A 11 7.41 9.04 13.73
N ILE A 12 6.74 8.78 12.60
CA ILE A 12 5.83 9.73 11.94
C ILE A 12 4.36 9.58 12.40
N GLY A 13 4.10 8.81 13.46
CA GLY A 13 2.78 8.67 14.07
C GLY A 13 1.88 7.59 13.47
N ALA A 14 2.37 6.78 12.53
CA ALA A 14 1.62 5.65 11.98
C ALA A 14 1.71 4.42 12.89
N SER A 15 0.73 3.51 12.76
CA SER A 15 0.65 2.25 13.50
C SER A 15 0.87 1.05 12.57
N PRO A 16 2.13 0.65 12.28
CA PRO A 16 2.39 -0.48 11.39
C PRO A 16 1.84 -1.77 11.99
N VAL A 17 1.12 -2.54 11.17
CA VAL A 17 0.55 -3.83 11.55
C VAL A 17 1.46 -4.98 11.15
N GLU A 18 1.30 -6.10 11.85
CA GLU A 18 1.94 -7.35 11.50
C GLU A 18 0.97 -8.23 10.71
N PHE A 19 1.48 -8.87 9.66
CA PHE A 19 0.72 -9.74 8.78
C PHE A 19 1.64 -10.83 8.20
N ALA A 20 1.07 -11.91 7.69
CA ALA A 20 1.81 -13.11 7.29
C ALA A 20 2.72 -12.83 6.08
N ALA A 21 2.17 -12.18 5.06
CA ALA A 21 2.85 -11.89 3.80
C ALA A 21 3.78 -10.65 3.85
N LYS A 22 4.14 -10.15 5.06
CA LYS A 22 4.89 -8.89 5.19
C LYS A 22 6.20 -8.86 4.42
N LEU A 23 6.97 -9.93 4.49
CA LEU A 23 8.28 -10.05 3.84
C LEU A 23 8.21 -10.63 2.42
N GLU A 24 7.01 -10.94 1.92
CA GLU A 24 6.84 -11.49 0.58
C GLU A 24 7.12 -10.45 -0.52
N CYS A 25 7.56 -10.92 -1.67
CA CYS A 25 7.84 -10.07 -2.83
C CYS A 25 6.56 -9.45 -3.42
N CYS A 26 6.68 -8.29 -4.07
CA CYS A 26 5.57 -7.69 -4.82
C CYS A 26 5.34 -8.33 -6.20
N GLY A 27 6.27 -9.16 -6.67
CA GLY A 27 6.19 -9.84 -7.96
C GLY A 27 6.51 -8.97 -9.17
N TYR A 28 6.95 -7.72 -8.99
CA TYR A 28 7.32 -6.84 -10.12
C TYR A 28 8.43 -7.44 -10.99
N CYS A 29 9.45 -8.06 -10.39
CA CYS A 29 10.55 -8.66 -11.14
C CYS A 29 10.12 -9.90 -11.96
N ALA A 30 8.97 -10.51 -11.62
CA ALA A 30 8.37 -11.60 -12.38
C ALA A 30 7.53 -11.11 -13.57
N ARG A 31 7.71 -9.86 -14.05
CA ARG A 31 6.92 -9.23 -15.12
C ARG A 31 6.86 -10.00 -16.45
N LEU A 32 7.80 -10.92 -16.71
CA LEU A 32 7.75 -11.79 -17.89
C LEU A 32 6.70 -12.92 -17.73
N GLN A 33 6.28 -13.20 -16.51
CA GLN A 33 5.25 -14.16 -16.12
C GLN A 33 4.21 -13.43 -15.26
N ASP A 34 3.40 -12.59 -15.91
CA ASP A 34 2.56 -11.60 -15.23
C ASP A 34 1.62 -12.21 -14.16
N GLU A 35 1.16 -13.43 -14.41
CA GLU A 35 0.31 -14.20 -13.50
C GLU A 35 0.97 -14.44 -12.14
N ILE A 36 2.27 -14.72 -12.08
CA ILE A 36 3.00 -14.85 -10.81
C ILE A 36 2.93 -13.52 -10.05
N GLY A 37 3.17 -12.41 -10.75
CA GLY A 37 3.09 -11.08 -10.17
C GLY A 37 1.68 -10.74 -9.67
N MET A 38 0.63 -11.14 -10.40
CA MET A 38 -0.77 -10.96 -9.97
C MET A 38 -1.07 -11.78 -8.72
N ASN A 39 -0.67 -13.05 -8.68
CA ASN A 39 -0.94 -13.95 -7.55
C ASN A 39 -0.25 -13.45 -6.26
N LEU A 40 0.97 -12.92 -6.36
CA LEU A 40 1.68 -12.33 -5.22
C LEU A 40 1.01 -11.04 -4.71
N VAL A 41 0.49 -10.21 -5.63
CA VAL A 41 -0.29 -9.02 -5.26
C VAL A 41 -1.59 -9.43 -4.58
N GLU A 42 -2.31 -10.41 -5.12
CA GLU A 42 -3.55 -10.93 -4.53
C GLU A 42 -3.33 -11.49 -3.14
N ALA A 43 -2.32 -12.35 -2.97
CA ALA A 43 -2.02 -12.96 -1.68
C ALA A 43 -1.77 -11.88 -0.62
N LYS A 44 -0.92 -10.89 -0.92
CA LYS A 44 -0.60 -9.84 0.05
C LYS A 44 -1.79 -8.91 0.36
N MET A 45 -2.52 -8.47 -0.67
CA MET A 45 -3.68 -7.59 -0.45
C MET A 45 -4.82 -8.30 0.27
N THR A 46 -5.05 -9.58 -0.02
CA THR A 46 -6.04 -10.40 0.69
C THR A 46 -5.63 -10.58 2.16
N ASP A 47 -4.35 -10.86 2.43
CA ASP A 47 -3.82 -10.96 3.81
C ASP A 47 -4.04 -9.66 4.59
N LEU A 48 -3.72 -8.50 3.98
CA LEU A 48 -3.98 -7.19 4.59
C LEU A 48 -5.48 -6.93 4.82
N LYS A 49 -6.34 -7.34 3.88
CA LYS A 49 -7.80 -7.14 3.98
C LYS A 49 -8.44 -7.99 5.08
N ASN A 50 -7.88 -9.17 5.34
CA ASN A 50 -8.40 -10.14 6.30
C ASN A 50 -7.90 -9.91 7.73
N LEU A 51 -7.10 -8.87 7.98
CA LEU A 51 -6.72 -8.50 9.34
C LEU A 51 -7.94 -8.03 10.14
N ASP A 52 -7.95 -8.32 11.44
CA ASP A 52 -9.00 -7.83 12.36
C ASP A 52 -9.03 -6.29 12.47
N LYS A 53 -7.94 -5.63 12.07
CA LYS A 53 -7.80 -4.17 12.05
C LYS A 53 -7.91 -3.67 10.62
N GLU A 54 -8.70 -2.62 10.44
CA GLU A 54 -8.75 -1.91 9.17
C GLU A 54 -7.37 -1.32 8.82
N VAL A 55 -6.92 -1.54 7.58
CA VAL A 55 -5.67 -1.02 7.05
C VAL A 55 -5.96 0.24 6.24
N ASP A 56 -5.44 1.39 6.70
CA ASP A 56 -5.65 2.68 6.02
C ASP A 56 -4.86 2.82 4.71
N GLY A 57 -3.82 2.02 4.54
CA GLY A 57 -3.01 1.96 3.34
C GLY A 57 -1.75 1.13 3.51
N MET A 58 -1.16 0.74 2.39
CA MET A 58 0.12 0.03 2.35
C MET A 58 1.24 1.00 1.92
N ILE A 59 2.35 0.98 2.66
CA ILE A 59 3.50 1.84 2.40
C ILE A 59 4.61 1.06 1.71
N ALA A 60 5.09 1.58 0.59
CA ALA A 60 6.23 1.02 -0.15
C ALA A 60 7.37 2.04 -0.24
N VAL A 61 8.61 1.55 -0.17
CA VAL A 61 9.84 2.38 -0.36
C VAL A 61 10.53 2.11 -1.69
N CYS A 62 10.01 1.16 -2.46
CA CYS A 62 10.48 0.88 -3.82
C CYS A 62 9.44 1.40 -4.81
N PRO A 63 9.80 2.28 -5.77
CA PRO A 63 8.88 2.78 -6.78
C PRO A 63 8.23 1.66 -7.60
N ALA A 64 8.98 0.58 -7.87
CA ALA A 64 8.47 -0.58 -8.58
C ALA A 64 7.40 -1.32 -7.76
N CYS A 65 7.62 -1.50 -6.45
CA CYS A 65 6.60 -2.09 -5.56
C CYS A 65 5.35 -1.21 -5.50
N ALA A 66 5.52 0.10 -5.31
CA ALA A 66 4.39 1.05 -5.25
C ALA A 66 3.56 1.00 -6.54
N SER A 67 4.22 1.04 -7.71
CA SER A 67 3.54 0.95 -9.00
C SER A 67 2.89 -0.42 -9.24
N GLN A 68 3.53 -1.51 -8.81
CA GLN A 68 3.02 -2.87 -8.97
C GLN A 68 1.71 -3.04 -8.22
N TYR A 69 1.71 -2.70 -6.92
CA TYR A 69 0.53 -2.83 -6.10
C TYR A 69 -0.57 -1.87 -6.52
N ASP A 70 -0.27 -0.58 -6.76
CA ASP A 70 -1.27 0.40 -7.17
C ASP A 70 -1.99 -0.02 -8.46
N ARG A 71 -1.24 -0.41 -9.51
CA ARG A 71 -1.82 -0.78 -10.80
C ARG A 71 -2.57 -2.10 -10.77
N LYS A 72 -2.05 -3.09 -10.03
CA LYS A 72 -2.59 -4.45 -10.03
C LYS A 72 -3.70 -4.68 -9.02
N GLU A 73 -3.81 -3.88 -7.98
CA GLU A 73 -4.85 -4.03 -6.96
C GLU A 73 -6.24 -4.09 -7.61
N LYS A 74 -6.58 -3.13 -8.49
CA LYS A 74 -7.91 -3.10 -9.13
C LYS A 74 -8.15 -4.29 -10.05
N LEU A 75 -7.11 -4.74 -10.75
CA LEU A 75 -7.20 -5.89 -11.64
C LEU A 75 -7.46 -7.16 -10.84
N VAL A 76 -6.72 -7.34 -9.75
CA VAL A 76 -6.88 -8.46 -8.83
C VAL A 76 -8.24 -8.41 -8.15
N SER A 77 -8.63 -7.26 -7.58
CA SER A 77 -9.92 -7.05 -6.94
C SER A 77 -11.09 -7.48 -7.84
N ARG A 78 -11.05 -7.10 -9.12
CA ARG A 78 -12.04 -7.51 -10.12
C ARG A 78 -11.98 -9.00 -10.44
N LYS A 79 -10.78 -9.57 -10.63
CA LYS A 79 -10.59 -10.98 -10.99
C LYS A 79 -11.03 -11.92 -9.86
N SER A 80 -10.77 -11.55 -8.61
CA SER A 80 -11.05 -12.36 -7.44
C SER A 80 -12.40 -12.07 -6.79
N GLU A 81 -13.19 -11.14 -7.35
CA GLU A 81 -14.46 -10.67 -6.76
C GLU A 81 -14.32 -10.22 -5.29
N LYS A 82 -13.17 -9.65 -4.93
CA LYS A 82 -12.86 -9.16 -3.58
C LYS A 82 -12.75 -7.65 -3.59
N GLU A 83 -13.45 -6.98 -2.70
CA GLU A 83 -13.25 -5.55 -2.47
C GLU A 83 -12.02 -5.34 -1.57
N LEU A 84 -10.86 -5.13 -2.18
CA LEU A 84 -9.62 -4.87 -1.47
C LEU A 84 -9.63 -3.41 -0.97
N ASP A 85 -9.66 -2.43 -1.89
CA ASP A 85 -9.77 -0.99 -1.61
C ASP A 85 -8.69 -0.47 -0.65
N ILE A 86 -7.46 -0.98 -0.81
CA ILE A 86 -6.29 -0.60 0.01
C ILE A 86 -5.39 0.34 -0.81
N PRO A 87 -5.30 1.63 -0.46
CA PRO A 87 -4.44 2.56 -1.18
C PRO A 87 -2.96 2.26 -0.94
N VAL A 88 -2.13 2.50 -1.95
CA VAL A 88 -0.68 2.29 -1.89
C VAL A 88 0.02 3.64 -1.96
N LEU A 89 0.82 3.94 -0.95
CA LEU A 89 1.59 5.18 -0.85
C LEU A 89 3.08 4.89 -0.89
N TYR A 90 3.83 5.81 -1.47
CA TYR A 90 5.27 5.81 -1.33
C TYR A 90 5.66 6.41 0.03
N LEU A 91 6.72 5.89 0.65
CA LEU A 91 7.16 6.35 1.97
C LEU A 91 7.36 7.87 2.04
N ALA A 92 7.96 8.47 1.01
CA ALA A 92 8.17 9.92 0.98
C ALA A 92 6.86 10.73 0.91
N GLU A 93 5.79 10.19 0.31
CA GLU A 93 4.48 10.85 0.30
C GLU A 93 3.86 10.83 1.70
N LEU A 94 3.92 9.69 2.38
CA LEU A 94 3.43 9.61 3.76
C LEU A 94 4.24 10.53 4.70
N MET A 95 5.57 10.58 4.52
CA MET A 95 6.42 11.51 5.28
C MET A 95 6.07 12.97 4.98
N ALA A 96 5.82 13.32 3.72
CA ALA A 96 5.39 14.68 3.35
C ALA A 96 4.08 15.05 4.04
N ILE A 97 3.09 14.14 4.07
CA ILE A 97 1.85 14.33 4.82
C ILE A 97 2.13 14.55 6.31
N ALA A 98 2.94 13.68 6.92
CA ALA A 98 3.30 13.78 8.34
C ALA A 98 4.04 15.08 8.69
N PHE A 99 4.79 15.65 7.75
CA PHE A 99 5.52 16.91 7.91
C PHE A 99 4.69 18.14 7.54
N GLY A 100 3.39 17.99 7.26
CA GLY A 100 2.49 19.11 6.97
C GLY A 100 2.67 19.72 5.58
N VAL A 101 3.22 18.95 4.62
CA VAL A 101 3.26 19.37 3.22
C VAL A 101 1.83 19.37 2.66
N ASP A 102 1.49 20.44 1.94
CA ASP A 102 0.23 20.57 1.22
C ASP A 102 -0.02 19.35 0.30
N THR A 103 -1.12 18.63 0.57
CA THR A 103 -1.51 17.42 -0.16
C THR A 103 -1.82 17.69 -1.62
N ALA A 104 -2.13 18.93 -2.01
CA ALA A 104 -2.32 19.31 -3.41
C ALA A 104 -1.02 19.20 -4.23
N LYS A 105 0.15 19.26 -3.58
CA LYS A 105 1.46 19.02 -4.21
C LYS A 105 1.75 17.53 -4.38
N LEU A 106 1.01 16.68 -3.70
CA LEU A 106 1.11 15.23 -3.80
C LEU A 106 0.15 14.73 -4.87
N SER A 107 0.62 13.84 -5.74
CA SER A 107 -0.20 13.29 -6.84
C SER A 107 -1.15 12.18 -6.36
N LEU A 108 -1.70 12.28 -5.15
CA LEU A 108 -2.54 11.26 -4.51
C LEU A 108 -3.82 10.96 -5.30
N LYS A 109 -4.34 11.96 -6.02
CA LYS A 109 -5.53 11.81 -6.90
C LYS A 109 -5.28 10.92 -8.12
N GLN A 110 -4.02 10.70 -8.49
CA GLN A 110 -3.64 9.85 -9.62
C GLN A 110 -3.45 8.39 -9.23
N ARG A 111 -3.53 8.08 -7.93
CA ARG A 111 -3.47 6.70 -7.44
C ARG A 111 -4.65 5.91 -7.98
N SER A 112 -4.41 4.64 -8.28
CA SER A 112 -5.46 3.75 -8.76
C SER A 112 -6.53 3.62 -7.67
N VAL A 113 -6.13 3.27 -6.45
CA VAL A 113 -6.99 3.35 -5.27
C VAL A 113 -6.72 4.67 -4.57
N LYS A 114 -7.75 5.51 -4.45
CA LYS A 114 -7.61 6.83 -3.84
C LYS A 114 -7.53 6.68 -2.32
N PRO A 115 -6.59 7.36 -1.64
CA PRO A 115 -6.47 7.30 -0.19
C PRO A 115 -7.52 8.19 0.52
N THR A 116 -8.79 8.20 0.07
CA THR A 116 -9.82 9.12 0.59
C THR A 116 -10.10 8.88 2.06
N LYS A 117 -10.27 7.62 2.48
CA LYS A 117 -10.51 7.25 3.90
C LYS A 117 -9.36 7.70 4.80
N LEU A 118 -8.11 7.53 4.33
CA LEU A 118 -6.93 8.00 5.05
C LEU A 118 -6.93 9.53 5.15
N MET A 119 -7.20 10.23 4.06
CA MET A 119 -7.26 11.70 4.04
C MET A 119 -8.34 12.24 4.97
N GLU A 120 -9.53 11.63 4.98
CA GLU A 120 -10.63 11.97 5.89
C GLU A 120 -10.23 11.76 7.36
N LYS A 121 -9.59 10.63 7.70
CA LYS A 121 -9.08 10.35 9.06
C LYS A 121 -8.03 11.39 9.49
N LEU A 122 -7.19 11.84 8.56
CA LEU A 122 -6.16 12.86 8.81
C LEU A 122 -6.67 14.29 8.73
N LYS A 123 -7.90 14.51 8.24
CA LYS A 123 -8.53 15.83 8.03
C LYS A 123 -7.75 16.72 7.05
N ILE A 124 -7.29 16.14 5.93
CA ILE A 124 -6.49 16.80 4.87
C ILE A 124 -7.01 16.56 3.45
#